data_AF-A0A6I6MGA1-F1
#
_entry.id   AF-A0A6I6MGA1-F1
#
_cell.length_a   1.000
_cell.length_b   1.000
_cell.length_c   1.000
_cell.angle_alpha   90.00
_cell.angle_beta   90.00
_cell.angle_gamma   90.00
#
_symmetry.space_group_name_H-M   'P 1'
#
loop_
_entity.id
_entity.type
_entity.pdbx_description
1 polymer ?
#
loop_
_entity_poly.entity_id
_entity_poly.type
_entity_poly.pdbx_seq_one_letter_code
_entity_poly.pdbx_strand_id
1 'polypeptide(L)' 'MSGQYYISDDYIYGPTDSGRFYVSDGYIYGPRNSGRYYISDGYIYGPKDSGKFYISDGYIYGPGIPPFLRDD' A
#
# COMPACT_ATOMS: atom_id res chain seq x y z
N MET A 1 -6.00 17.38 -1.38
CA MET A 1 -6.10 16.42 -0.26
C MET A 1 -5.35 15.18 -0.69
N SER A 2 -4.17 14.90 -0.12
CA SER A 2 -3.55 13.59 -0.26
C SER A 2 -4.35 12.64 0.63
N GLY A 3 -5.27 11.89 0.05
CA GLY A 3 -6.06 10.94 0.85
C GLY A 3 -5.18 9.78 1.31
N GLN A 4 -5.42 9.35 2.53
CA GLN A 4 -4.72 8.25 3.17
C GLN A 4 -5.30 6.92 2.69
N TYR A 5 -4.44 5.93 2.46
CA TYR A 5 -4.85 4.57 2.14
C TYR A 5 -4.80 3.70 3.40
N TYR A 6 -5.71 2.74 3.53
CA TYR A 6 -5.75 1.81 4.67
C TYR A 6 -6.26 0.44 4.25
N ILE A 7 -5.95 -0.58 5.06
CA ILE A 7 -6.34 -1.98 4.87
C ILE A 7 -7.41 -2.33 5.92
N SER A 8 -8.53 -2.87 5.48
CA SER A 8 -9.58 -3.45 6.34
C SER A 8 -10.17 -4.67 5.66
N ASP A 9 -10.33 -5.78 6.38
CA ASP A 9 -10.90 -7.03 5.87
C ASP A 9 -10.24 -7.48 4.55
N ASP A 10 -8.91 -7.38 4.48
CA ASP A 10 -8.08 -7.64 3.29
C ASP A 10 -8.28 -6.67 2.11
N TYR A 11 -9.19 -5.71 2.17
CA TYR A 11 -9.37 -4.70 1.12
C TYR A 11 -8.58 -3.43 1.41
N ILE A 12 -8.07 -2.80 0.34
CA ILE A 12 -7.41 -1.50 0.40
C ILE A 12 -8.42 -0.41 0.04
N TYR A 13 -8.54 0.55 0.94
CA TYR A 13 -9.40 1.72 0.82
C TYR A 13 -8.55 2.98 0.70
N GLY A 14 -9.12 4.00 0.07
CA GLY A 14 -8.45 5.28 -0.18
C GLY A 14 -9.37 6.30 -0.85
N PRO A 15 -8.86 7.51 -1.14
CA PRO A 15 -9.64 8.61 -1.71
C PRO A 15 -10.21 8.32 -3.10
N THR A 16 -9.65 7.35 -3.83
CA THR A 16 -10.08 6.95 -5.17
C THR A 16 -9.92 5.45 -5.29
N ASP A 17 -10.84 4.79 -6.00
CA ASP A 17 -10.81 3.34 -6.24
C ASP A 17 -10.82 2.48 -4.96
N SER A 18 -11.43 3.00 -3.88
CA SER A 18 -11.64 2.28 -2.61
C SER A 18 -12.25 0.90 -2.82
N GLY A 19 -11.69 -0.11 -2.16
CA GLY A 19 -12.19 -1.50 -2.19
C GLY A 19 -11.95 -2.23 -3.51
N ARG A 20 -11.27 -1.63 -4.49
CA ARG A 20 -10.92 -2.30 -5.75
C ARG A 20 -9.64 -3.11 -5.67
N PHE A 21 -8.81 -2.82 -4.67
CA PHE A 21 -7.59 -3.55 -4.40
C PHE A 21 -7.78 -4.40 -3.14
N TYR A 22 -7.18 -5.58 -3.13
CA TYR A 22 -7.22 -6.50 -1.98
C TYR A 22 -5.91 -7.25 -1.83
N VAL A 23 -5.63 -7.68 -0.60
CA VAL A 23 -4.46 -8.45 -0.21
C VAL A 23 -4.85 -9.92 -0.13
N SER A 24 -4.03 -10.80 -0.69
CA SER A 24 -4.16 -12.24 -0.52
C SER A 24 -2.79 -12.88 -0.67
N ASP A 25 -2.42 -13.73 0.29
CA ASP A 25 -1.12 -14.43 0.31
C ASP A 25 0.11 -13.50 0.15
N GLY A 26 0.04 -12.29 0.71
CA GLY A 26 1.11 -11.30 0.61
C GLY A 26 1.19 -10.60 -0.75
N TYR A 27 0.24 -10.80 -1.66
CA TYR A 27 0.12 -10.07 -2.93
C TYR A 27 -1.03 -9.08 -2.88
N ILE A 28 -0.87 -7.96 -3.58
CA ILE A 28 -1.96 -7.01 -3.79
C ILE A 28 -2.49 -7.20 -5.21
N TYR A 29 -3.78 -7.50 -5.27
CA TYR A 29 -4.56 -7.65 -6.48
C TYR A 29 -5.39 -6.40 -6.69
N GLY A 30 -5.67 -6.07 -7.95
CA GLY A 30 -6.46 -4.90 -8.30
C GLY A 30 -7.08 -5.03 -9.67
N PRO A 31 -7.70 -3.95 -10.16
CA PRO A 31 -8.26 -3.88 -11.51
C PRO A 31 -7.27 -4.28 -12.61
N ARG A 32 -7.81 -4.55 -13.80
CA ARG A 32 -6.99 -4.87 -14.98
C ARG A 32 -5.96 -3.76 -15.23
N ASN A 33 -4.71 -4.16 -15.48
CA ASN A 33 -3.55 -3.29 -15.71
C ASN A 33 -3.04 -2.49 -14.49
N SER A 34 -3.45 -2.83 -13.26
CA SER A 34 -2.96 -2.13 -12.07
C SER A 34 -1.47 -2.38 -11.74
N GLY A 35 -0.83 -3.38 -12.36
CA GLY A 35 0.53 -3.80 -12.01
C GLY A 35 0.54 -4.94 -10.99
N ARG A 36 1.72 -5.50 -10.71
CA ARG A 36 1.91 -6.57 -9.72
C ARG A 36 2.59 -6.00 -8.50
N TYR A 37 1.94 -6.11 -7.36
CA TYR A 37 2.45 -5.64 -6.08
C TYR A 37 2.48 -6.79 -5.07
N TYR A 38 3.45 -6.73 -4.15
CA TYR A 38 3.58 -7.68 -3.05
C TYR A 38 4.01 -6.98 -1.77
N ILE A 39 3.67 -7.59 -0.64
CA ILE A 39 3.97 -7.13 0.71
C ILE A 39 5.09 -8.01 1.28
N SER A 40 6.16 -7.40 1.77
CA SER A 40 7.21 -8.07 2.54
C SER A 40 7.72 -7.13 3.61
N ASP A 41 7.84 -7.63 4.84
CA ASP A 41 8.42 -6.90 5.98
C ASP A 41 7.76 -5.53 6.25
N GLY A 42 6.45 -5.43 6.05
CA GLY A 42 5.70 -4.17 6.21
C GLY A 42 5.87 -3.17 5.06
N TYR A 43 6.52 -3.55 3.96
CA TYR A 43 6.66 -2.74 2.76
C TYR A 43 5.84 -3.29 1.60
N ILE A 44 5.33 -2.39 0.76
CA ILE A 44 4.71 -2.73 -0.52
C ILE A 44 5.72 -2.45 -1.62
N TYR A 45 5.97 -3.48 -2.42
CA TYR A 45 6.83 -3.45 -3.57
C TYR A 45 5.99 -3.61 -4.83
N GLY A 46 6.26 -2.79 -5.83
CA GLY A 46 5.57 -2.88 -7.13
C GLY A 46 6.53 -2.88 -8.31
N PRO A 47 6.02 -2.61 -9.52
CA PRO A 47 6.83 -2.41 -10.72
C PRO A 47 7.88 -1.31 -10.50
N LYS A 48 8.97 -1.33 -11.28
CA LYS A 48 10.19 -0.52 -11.07
C LYS A 48 9.94 0.99 -10.84
N ASP A 49 8.85 1.53 -11.38
CA ASP A 49 8.49 2.95 -11.30
C ASP A 49 7.53 3.32 -10.16
N SER A 50 7.07 2.34 -9.36
CA SER A 50 5.97 2.54 -8.40
C SER A 50 6.38 3.12 -7.04
N GLY A 51 7.67 3.36 -6.78
CA GLY A 51 8.14 3.77 -5.45
C GLY A 51 8.01 2.66 -4.41
N LYS A 52 8.46 2.92 -3.18
CA LYS A 52 8.29 2.00 -2.03
C LYS A 52 7.27 2.59 -1.08
N PHE A 53 6.19 1.86 -0.80
CA PHE A 53 5.23 2.23 0.24
C PHE A 53 5.47 1.35 1.47
N TYR A 54 4.99 1.79 2.62
CA TYR A 54 5.05 1.00 3.85
C TYR A 54 3.70 1.00 4.55
N ILE A 55 3.49 -0.05 5.34
CA ILE A 55 2.29 -0.32 6.12
C ILE A 55 2.63 -0.14 7.60
N SER A 56 1.86 0.68 8.30
CA SER A 56 1.93 0.81 9.77
C SER A 56 0.51 0.95 10.29
N ASP A 57 0.14 0.14 11.29
CA ASP A 57 -1.16 0.22 11.96
C ASP A 57 -2.36 0.16 11.01
N GLY A 58 -2.24 -0.66 9.94
CA GLY A 58 -3.26 -0.80 8.90
C GLY A 58 -3.29 0.33 7.86
N TYR A 59 -2.44 1.36 7.98
CA TYR A 59 -2.35 2.46 7.03
C TYR A 59 -1.20 2.27 6.04
N ILE A 60 -1.44 2.65 4.79
CA ILE A 60 -0.44 2.67 3.72
C ILE A 60 0.04 4.11 3.51
N TYR A 61 1.35 4.26 3.46
CA TYR A 61 1.99 5.56 3.33
C TYR A 61 2.87 5.61 2.09
N GLY A 62 2.84 6.78 1.44
CA GLY A 62 3.59 7.06 0.21
C GLY A 62 5.11 6.93 0.34
N PRO A 63 5.82 6.97 -0.79
CA PRO A 63 7.28 6.93 -0.80
C PRO A 63 7.89 8.10 -0.02
N GLY A 64 8.70 7.77 0.98
CA GLY A 64 9.35 8.71 1.90
C GLY A 64 9.93 7.99 3.12
N ILE A 65 10.55 8.73 4.04
CA ILE A 65 11.02 8.16 5.32
C ILE A 65 9.78 7.70 6.11
N PRO A 66 9.68 6.41 6.46
CA PRO A 66 8.61 5.91 7.32
C PRO A 66 8.55 6.67 8.66
N PRO A 67 7.38 6.89 9.28
CA PRO A 67 7.22 7.76 10.43
C PRO A 67 7.95 7.15 11.63
N PHE A 68 8.03 5.81 11.69
CA PHE A 68 8.81 5.06 12.66
C PHE A 68 10.34 5.13 12.45
N LEU A 69 10.81 5.77 11.38
CA LEU A 69 12.22 6.09 11.11
C LEU A 69 12.49 7.61 11.13
N ARG A 70 11.55 8.44 11.61
CA ARG A 70 11.73 9.89 11.71
C ARG A 70 12.19 10.38 13.09
N ASP A 71 12.38 9.46 14.03
CA ASP A 71 12.82 9.79 15.38
C ASP A 71 14.35 9.61 15.50
N ASP A 72 15.10 10.67 15.19
CA ASP A 72 16.52 10.88 15.48
C ASP A 72 16.80 12.33 15.91
#